data_AF-A0A842X296-F1
#
_entry.id   AF-A0A842X296-F1
#
_cell.length_a   1.000
_cell.length_b   1.000
_cell.length_c   1.000
_cell.angle_alpha   90.00
_cell.angle_beta   90.00
_cell.angle_gamma   90.00
#
_symmetry.space_group_name_H-M   'P 1'
#
loop_
_entity.id
_entity.type
_entity.pdbx_description
1 polymer ?
#
loop_
_entity_poly.entity_id
_entity_poly.type
_entity_poly.pdbx_seq_one_letter_code
_entity_poly.pdbx_strand_id
1 'polypeptide(L)'
;MLPLLEKLIAVKKPVSGLPKSLIAQYEALGAAAAFRVEPLEKGLLFIGKTATVALKVEFGNSWEFFNTITALRETDADIKVLVTSSNSKAMKMETVYTVLKKKLEEKTRWVLIDIEGKKEPMFLNFREKSQPPEKRKTQTRKSRGKPEMKKTK
;
A
#
# COMPACT_ATOMS: atom_id res chain seq x y z
N MET A 1 8.18 -4.69 -11.22
CA MET A 1 6.82 -4.36 -10.74
C MET A 1 5.87 -4.60 -11.92
N LEU A 2 4.55 -4.74 -11.75
CA LEU A 2 3.67 -4.90 -12.92
C LEU A 2 3.68 -3.59 -13.75
N PRO A 3 3.83 -3.63 -15.09
CA PRO A 3 3.88 -2.43 -15.93
C PRO A 3 2.67 -1.50 -15.77
N LEU A 4 1.49 -2.07 -15.48
CA LEU A 4 0.29 -1.27 -15.18
C LEU A 4 0.47 -0.46 -13.89
N LEU A 5 1.00 -1.03 -12.81
CA LEU A 5 1.17 -0.32 -11.54
C LEU A 5 2.10 0.89 -11.67
N GLU A 6 3.19 0.75 -12.42
CA GLU A 6 4.13 1.85 -12.69
C GLU A 6 3.42 3.01 -13.40
N LYS A 7 2.54 2.70 -14.37
CA LYS A 7 1.71 3.71 -15.06
C LYS A 7 0.69 4.35 -14.13
N LEU A 8 0.03 3.58 -13.27
CA LEU A 8 -0.95 4.11 -12.30
C LEU A 8 -0.27 5.06 -11.30
N ILE A 9 0.92 4.70 -10.81
CA ILE A 9 1.71 5.52 -9.89
C ILE A 9 2.16 6.85 -10.54
N ALA A 10 2.45 6.83 -11.85
CA ALA A 10 2.91 8.01 -12.57
C ALA A 10 1.78 9.01 -12.90
N VAL A 11 0.52 8.68 -12.62
CA VAL A 11 -0.62 9.58 -12.87
C VAL A 11 -0.50 10.82 -11.99
N LYS A 12 -0.60 11.99 -12.63
CA LYS A 12 -0.59 13.28 -11.95
C LYS A 12 -2.01 13.72 -11.60
N LYS A 13 -2.15 14.48 -10.52
CA LYS A 13 -3.41 15.11 -10.11
C LYS A 13 -4.00 15.96 -11.25
N PRO A 14 -5.24 15.69 -11.69
CA PRO A 14 -5.97 16.55 -12.61
C PRO A 14 -6.22 17.94 -12.01
N VAL A 15 -6.21 18.97 -12.84
CA VAL A 15 -6.46 20.36 -12.43
C VAL A 15 -7.89 20.54 -11.91
N SER A 16 -8.86 19.80 -12.45
CA SER A 16 -10.27 19.86 -12.04
C SER A 16 -11.00 18.52 -12.25
N GLY A 17 -12.19 18.38 -11.65
CA GLY A 17 -13.05 17.22 -11.85
C GLY A 17 -12.63 15.95 -11.10
N LEU A 18 -11.87 16.08 -10.01
CA LEU A 18 -11.68 14.99 -9.06
C LEU A 18 -13.03 14.59 -8.44
N PRO A 19 -13.37 13.30 -8.28
CA PRO A 19 -12.61 12.07 -8.59
C PRO A 19 -12.79 11.54 -10.03
N LYS A 20 -13.80 12.00 -10.77
CA LYS A 20 -14.19 11.47 -12.09
C LYS A 20 -13.04 11.49 -13.12
N SER A 21 -12.29 12.59 -13.18
CA SER A 21 -11.14 12.74 -14.10
C SER A 21 -10.03 11.72 -13.84
N LEU A 22 -9.81 11.31 -12.58
CA LEU A 22 -8.82 10.28 -12.26
C LEU A 22 -9.27 8.90 -12.70
N ILE A 23 -10.53 8.56 -12.43
CA ILE A 23 -11.10 7.26 -12.84
C ILE A 23 -10.98 7.11 -14.35
N ALA A 24 -11.34 8.13 -15.13
CA ALA A 24 -11.21 8.10 -16.59
C ALA A 24 -9.76 7.93 -17.07
N GLN A 25 -8.79 8.56 -16.41
CA GLN A 25 -7.37 8.36 -16.73
C GLN A 25 -6.90 6.94 -16.42
N TYR A 26 -7.28 6.40 -15.26
CA TYR A 26 -6.93 5.03 -14.89
C TYR A 26 -7.57 3.98 -15.80
N GLU A 27 -8.82 4.21 -16.20
CA GLU A 27 -9.52 3.38 -17.17
C GLU A 27 -8.77 3.33 -18.51
N ALA A 28 -8.39 4.49 -19.05
CA ALA A 28 -7.62 4.58 -20.28
C ALA A 28 -6.27 3.86 -20.18
N LEU A 29 -5.58 3.95 -19.03
CA LEU A 29 -4.32 3.23 -18.80
C LEU A 29 -4.50 1.71 -18.77
N GLY A 30 -5.57 1.22 -18.13
CA GLY A 30 -5.91 -0.20 -18.11
C GLY A 30 -6.20 -0.75 -19.50
N ALA A 31 -7.04 -0.04 -20.26
CA ALA A 31 -7.37 -0.39 -21.63
C ALA A 31 -6.13 -0.39 -22.53
N ALA A 32 -5.27 0.63 -22.44
CA ALA A 32 -4.01 0.71 -23.19
C ALA A 32 -3.01 -0.39 -22.79
N ALA A 33 -3.13 -0.96 -21.59
CA ALA A 33 -2.33 -2.09 -21.12
C ALA A 33 -2.96 -3.46 -21.45
N ALA A 34 -4.02 -3.49 -22.27
CA ALA A 34 -4.77 -4.69 -22.65
C ALA A 34 -5.41 -5.45 -21.46
N PHE A 35 -5.76 -4.72 -20.39
CA PHE A 35 -6.61 -5.26 -19.33
C PHE A 35 -8.08 -5.05 -19.72
N ARG A 36 -8.93 -6.02 -19.38
CA ARG A 36 -10.36 -5.77 -19.33
C ARG A 36 -10.63 -4.88 -18.13
N VAL A 37 -11.35 -3.77 -18.33
CA VAL A 37 -11.65 -2.81 -17.27
C VAL A 37 -13.14 -2.89 -16.95
N GLU A 38 -13.46 -3.09 -15.68
CA GLU A 38 -14.83 -3.10 -15.19
C GLU A 38 -15.03 -2.00 -14.14
N PRO A 39 -16.14 -1.26 -14.18
CA PRO A 39 -16.40 -0.23 -13.19
C PRO A 39 -16.69 -0.82 -11.81
N LEU A 40 -16.12 -0.22 -10.77
CA LEU A 40 -16.51 -0.45 -9.38
C LEU A 40 -17.09 0.84 -8.80
N GLU A 41 -17.83 0.73 -7.70
CA GLU A 41 -18.24 1.91 -6.95
C GLU A 41 -16.99 2.71 -6.50
N LYS A 42 -16.85 3.95 -7.00
CA LYS A 42 -15.70 4.84 -6.80
C LYS A 42 -14.35 4.24 -7.26
N GLY A 43 -14.35 3.35 -8.25
CA GLY A 43 -13.13 2.66 -8.66
C GLY A 43 -13.24 1.86 -9.95
N LEU A 44 -12.25 1.00 -10.16
CA LEU A 44 -12.10 0.14 -11.35
C LEU A 44 -11.53 -1.22 -10.95
N LEU A 45 -11.95 -2.26 -11.65
CA LEU A 45 -11.35 -3.58 -11.61
C LEU A 45 -10.65 -3.84 -12.94
N PHE A 46 -9.34 -4.08 -12.90
CA PHE A 46 -8.53 -4.45 -14.06
C PHE A 46 -8.29 -5.95 -14.06
N ILE A 47 -8.77 -6.64 -15.08
CA ILE A 47 -8.65 -8.10 -15.24
C ILE A 47 -7.64 -8.36 -16.36
N GLY A 48 -6.45 -8.83 -15.97
CA GLY A 48 -5.38 -9.22 -16.89
C GLY A 48 -5.17 -10.73 -16.93
N LYS A 49 -4.36 -11.20 -17.87
CA LYS A 49 -4.04 -12.65 -18.00
C LYS A 49 -3.27 -13.21 -16.81
N THR A 50 -2.47 -12.37 -16.14
CA THR A 50 -1.52 -12.81 -15.10
C THR A 50 -1.84 -12.25 -13.72
N ALA A 51 -2.70 -11.23 -13.64
CA ALA A 51 -3.05 -10.58 -12.39
C ALA A 51 -4.36 -9.79 -12.53
N THR A 52 -5.13 -9.77 -11.45
CA THR A 52 -6.25 -8.84 -11.25
C THR A 52 -5.83 -7.70 -10.33
N VAL A 53 -6.19 -6.47 -10.70
CA VAL A 53 -5.91 -5.26 -9.91
C VAL A 53 -7.22 -4.54 -9.62
N ALA A 54 -7.60 -4.40 -8.34
CA ALA A 54 -8.71 -3.56 -7.93
C ALA A 54 -8.19 -2.20 -7.50
N LEU A 55 -8.74 -1.13 -8.05
CA LEU A 55 -8.37 0.25 -7.74
C LEU A 55 -9.59 1.00 -7.22
N LYS A 56 -9.46 1.71 -6.10
CA LYS A 56 -10.45 2.70 -5.66
C LYS A 56 -9.80 4.05 -5.40
N VAL A 57 -10.58 5.11 -5.64
CA VAL A 57 -10.18 6.50 -5.41
C VAL A 57 -11.01 7.04 -4.24
N GLU A 58 -10.34 7.53 -3.20
CA GLU A 58 -11.03 8.04 -2.01
C GLU A 58 -10.37 9.31 -1.45
N PHE A 59 -11.21 10.34 -1.27
CA PHE A 59 -10.84 11.65 -0.74
C PHE A 59 -11.75 12.13 0.40
N GLY A 60 -12.86 11.42 0.63
CA GLY A 60 -13.84 11.64 1.69
C GLY A 60 -13.32 11.23 3.06
N ASN A 61 -14.16 11.34 4.09
CA ASN A 61 -13.77 11.29 5.51
C ASN A 61 -13.30 9.88 5.99
N SER A 62 -12.86 9.79 7.25
CA SER A 62 -12.36 8.53 7.82
C SER A 62 -13.32 7.34 7.69
N TRP A 63 -14.64 7.57 7.80
CA TRP A 63 -15.63 6.49 7.68
C TRP A 63 -15.75 6.00 6.24
N GLU A 64 -15.85 6.91 5.27
CA GLU A 64 -15.84 6.56 3.84
C GLU A 64 -14.57 5.81 3.45
N PHE A 65 -13.44 6.22 4.05
CA PHE A 65 -12.16 5.57 3.86
C PHE A 65 -12.15 4.11 4.32
N PHE A 66 -12.69 3.82 5.51
CA PHE A 66 -12.82 2.44 5.99
C PHE A 66 -13.75 1.61 5.10
N ASN A 67 -14.87 2.18 4.63
CA ASN A 67 -15.77 1.49 3.70
C ASN A 67 -15.05 1.16 2.39
N THR A 68 -14.26 2.08 1.86
CA THR A 68 -13.44 1.86 0.66
C THR A 68 -12.42 0.74 0.86
N ILE A 69 -11.75 0.67 2.02
CA ILE A 69 -10.85 -0.45 2.34
C ILE A 69 -11.61 -1.77 2.41
N THR A 70 -12.75 -1.81 3.09
CA THR A 70 -13.58 -3.03 3.21
C THR A 70 -14.03 -3.51 1.84
N ALA A 71 -14.56 -2.62 1.00
CA ALA A 71 -14.96 -2.94 -0.35
C ALA A 71 -13.78 -3.42 -1.22
N LEU A 72 -12.59 -2.83 -1.07
CA LEU A 72 -11.39 -3.34 -1.73
C LEU A 72 -11.04 -4.75 -1.22
N ARG A 73 -11.12 -5.01 0.09
CA ARG A 73 -10.83 -6.34 0.67
C ARG A 73 -11.74 -7.44 0.12
N GLU A 74 -13.00 -7.11 -0.13
CA GLU A 74 -14.01 -8.03 -0.67
C GLU A 74 -13.78 -8.36 -2.15
N THR A 75 -12.90 -7.63 -2.85
CA THR A 75 -12.48 -8.01 -4.21
C THR A 75 -11.49 -9.18 -4.19
N ASP A 76 -11.71 -10.15 -5.09
CA ASP A 76 -10.78 -11.26 -5.36
C ASP A 76 -9.53 -10.82 -6.15
N ALA A 77 -9.19 -9.53 -6.15
CA ALA A 77 -8.03 -9.02 -6.86
C ALA A 77 -6.72 -9.38 -6.17
N ASP A 78 -5.73 -9.83 -6.96
CA ASP A 78 -4.37 -10.13 -6.51
C ASP A 78 -3.68 -8.90 -5.88
N ILE A 79 -3.98 -7.72 -6.44
CA ILE A 79 -3.41 -6.44 -6.04
C ILE A 79 -4.52 -5.43 -5.81
N LYS A 80 -4.48 -4.76 -4.65
CA LYS A 80 -5.46 -3.76 -4.25
C LYS A 80 -4.78 -2.40 -4.19
N VAL A 81 -5.31 -1.43 -4.91
CA VAL A 81 -4.75 -0.09 -5.06
C VAL A 81 -5.73 0.91 -4.48
N LEU A 82 -5.24 1.74 -3.58
CA LEU A 82 -6.00 2.84 -3.02
C LEU A 82 -5.32 4.15 -3.35
N VAL A 83 -6.03 4.99 -4.10
CA VAL A 83 -5.58 6.33 -4.47
C VAL A 83 -6.24 7.33 -3.53
N THR A 84 -5.43 8.14 -2.87
CA THR A 84 -5.91 9.20 -1.96
C THR A 84 -5.06 10.45 -2.09
N SER A 85 -5.34 11.48 -1.28
CA SER A 85 -4.60 12.74 -1.27
C SER A 85 -4.04 13.00 0.12
N SER A 86 -2.76 13.31 0.21
CA SER A 86 -2.13 13.76 1.45
C SER A 86 -2.65 15.11 1.94
N ASN A 87 -3.34 15.87 1.10
CA ASN A 87 -4.04 17.10 1.48
C ASN A 87 -5.48 16.85 1.95
N SER A 88 -6.02 15.63 1.82
CA SER A 88 -7.35 15.31 2.34
C SER A 88 -7.35 15.39 3.87
N LYS A 89 -8.38 16.02 4.44
CA LYS A 89 -8.59 16.13 5.89
C LYS A 89 -9.02 14.80 6.53
N ALA A 90 -9.21 13.75 5.74
CA ALA A 90 -9.81 12.52 6.19
C ALA A 90 -8.87 11.66 7.03
N MET A 91 -7.78 11.16 6.43
CA MET A 91 -6.86 10.26 7.10
C MET A 91 -5.47 10.38 6.50
N LYS A 92 -4.46 10.47 7.35
CA LYS A 92 -3.06 10.48 6.90
C LYS A 92 -2.70 9.11 6.34
N MET A 93 -2.02 9.08 5.20
CA MET A 93 -1.55 7.83 4.56
C MET A 93 -0.77 6.90 5.50
N GLU A 94 0.02 7.43 6.44
CA GLU A 94 0.77 6.62 7.41
C GLU A 94 -0.18 5.87 8.36
N THR A 95 -1.28 6.51 8.74
CA THR A 95 -2.31 5.90 9.60
C THR A 95 -3.00 4.78 8.86
N VAL A 96 -3.36 5.01 7.59
CA VAL A 96 -3.92 4.02 6.68
C VAL A 96 -2.98 2.81 6.57
N TYR A 97 -1.72 3.06 6.24
CA TYR A 97 -0.70 2.03 6.10
C TYR A 97 -0.58 1.19 7.37
N THR A 98 -0.58 1.82 8.53
CA THR A 98 -0.52 1.14 9.84
C THR A 98 -1.76 0.28 10.10
N VAL A 99 -2.96 0.78 9.77
CA VAL A 99 -4.22 0.03 9.89
C VAL A 99 -4.21 -1.19 8.98
N LEU A 100 -3.84 -1.02 7.72
CA LEU A 100 -3.75 -2.09 6.73
C LEU A 100 -2.74 -3.15 7.20
N LYS A 101 -1.54 -2.74 7.64
CA LYS A 101 -0.52 -3.66 8.15
C LYS A 101 -0.99 -4.49 9.35
N LYS A 102 -1.83 -3.94 10.23
CA LYS A 102 -2.37 -4.66 11.40
C LYS A 102 -3.53 -5.59 11.07
N LYS A 103 -4.33 -5.29 10.04
CA LYS A 103 -5.61 -5.96 9.76
C LYS A 103 -5.58 -6.91 8.56
N LEU A 104 -4.55 -6.88 7.74
CA LEU A 104 -4.49 -7.64 6.48
C LEU A 104 -3.69 -8.93 6.60
N GLU A 105 -4.13 -9.94 5.84
CA GLU A 105 -3.41 -11.19 5.65
C GLU A 105 -2.14 -10.96 4.80
N GLU A 106 -1.05 -11.67 5.14
CA GLU A 106 0.27 -11.56 4.48
C GLU A 106 0.25 -11.84 2.96
N LYS A 107 -0.82 -12.42 2.44
CA LYS A 107 -0.93 -12.85 1.04
C LYS A 107 -1.45 -11.75 0.09
N THR A 108 -2.19 -10.77 0.60
CA THR A 108 -2.81 -9.75 -0.26
C THR A 108 -1.88 -8.56 -0.46
N ARG A 109 -1.60 -8.19 -1.71
CA ARG A 109 -0.70 -7.07 -2.05
C ARG A 109 -1.47 -5.75 -2.10
N TRP A 110 -0.93 -4.71 -1.47
CA TRP A 110 -1.56 -3.39 -1.42
C TRP A 110 -0.63 -2.28 -1.87
N VAL A 111 -1.16 -1.35 -2.66
CA VAL A 111 -0.46 -0.12 -3.06
C VAL A 111 -1.29 1.08 -2.63
N LEU A 112 -0.67 1.99 -1.88
CA LEU A 112 -1.26 3.29 -1.53
C LEU A 112 -0.58 4.36 -2.38
N ILE A 113 -1.38 5.14 -3.11
CA ILE A 113 -0.90 6.21 -3.99
C ILE A 113 -1.38 7.55 -3.44
N ASP A 114 -0.44 8.47 -3.19
CA ASP A 114 -0.73 9.88 -2.95
C ASP A 114 -0.80 10.61 -4.29
N ILE A 115 -2.01 11.03 -4.69
CA ILE A 115 -2.16 11.74 -5.96
C ILE A 115 -1.55 13.13 -5.95
N GLU A 116 -1.29 13.72 -4.77
CA GLU A 116 -0.58 14.99 -4.66
C GLU A 116 0.91 14.85 -5.01
N GLY A 117 1.44 13.62 -5.06
CA GLY A 117 2.86 13.35 -5.32
C GLY A 117 3.80 13.85 -4.22
N LYS A 118 3.26 14.21 -3.04
CA LYS A 118 4.06 14.67 -1.89
C LYS A 118 4.69 13.52 -1.11
N LYS A 119 4.12 12.32 -1.26
CA LYS A 119 4.60 11.09 -0.62
C LYS A 119 4.87 10.04 -1.67
N GLU A 120 5.92 9.26 -1.44
CA GLU A 120 6.18 8.07 -2.25
C GLU A 120 5.04 7.05 -2.08
N PRO A 121 4.72 6.28 -3.14
CA PRO A 121 3.75 5.20 -3.03
C PRO A 121 4.18 4.18 -1.96
N MET A 122 3.23 3.74 -1.15
CA MET A 122 3.50 2.76 -0.10
C MET A 122 3.03 1.38 -0.54
N PHE A 123 3.91 0.39 -0.42
CA PHE A 123 3.66 -0.99 -0.82
C PHE A 123 3.56 -1.89 0.41
N LEU A 124 2.53 -2.74 0.49
CA LEU A 124 2.40 -3.77 1.53
C LEU A 124 2.34 -5.16 0.90
N ASN A 125 3.01 -6.12 1.54
CA ASN A 125 3.03 -7.54 1.17
C ASN A 125 3.54 -7.84 -0.24
N PHE A 126 4.22 -6.88 -0.87
CA PHE A 126 5.13 -7.16 -1.97
C PHE A 126 6.36 -7.79 -1.34
N ARG A 127 6.38 -9.11 -1.19
CA ARG A 127 7.58 -9.81 -0.69
C ARG A 127 8.77 -9.35 -1.53
N GLU A 128 9.71 -8.65 -0.90
CA GLU A 128 11.07 -8.58 -1.42
C GLU A 128 11.54 -10.02 -1.60
N LYS A 129 12.06 -10.33 -2.79
CA LYS A 129 12.86 -11.53 -2.94
C LYS A 129 14.07 -11.36 -2.00
N SER A 130 14.01 -12.01 -0.85
CA SER A 130 15.14 -12.47 -0.04
C SER A 130 16.21 -11.43 0.30
N GLN A 131 16.07 -10.74 1.43
CA GLN A 131 17.24 -10.53 2.30
C GLN A 131 17.31 -11.73 3.27
N PRO A 132 18.43 -12.45 3.37
CA PRO A 132 18.59 -13.46 4.41
C PRO A 132 18.51 -12.76 5.78
N PRO A 133 17.98 -13.44 6.81
CA PRO A 133 17.78 -12.82 8.12
C PRO A 133 19.12 -12.29 8.62
N GLU A 134 19.21 -10.97 8.75
CA GLU A 134 20.32 -10.32 9.44
C GLU A 134 20.35 -10.94 10.84
N LYS A 135 21.42 -11.71 11.11
CA LYS A 135 21.64 -12.33 12.40
C LYS A 135 21.58 -11.20 13.44
N ARG A 136 20.50 -11.16 14.23
CA ARG A 136 20.44 -10.35 15.45
C ARG A 136 21.67 -10.73 16.26
N LYS A 137 22.68 -9.85 16.26
CA LYS A 137 23.80 -9.96 17.20
C LYS A 137 23.18 -9.86 18.58
N THR A 138 23.11 -10.99 19.26
CA THR A 138 22.79 -11.12 20.66
C THR A 138 23.68 -10.14 21.40
N GLN A 139 23.11 -9.06 21.92
CA GLN A 139 23.78 -8.23 22.91
C GLN A 139 23.95 -9.09 24.16
N THR A 140 25.08 -9.79 24.24
CA THR A 140 25.56 -10.39 25.48
C THR A 140 25.92 -9.23 26.41
N ARG A 141 24.93 -8.72 27.16
CA ARG A 141 25.18 -7.80 28.26
C ARG A 141 26.05 -8.55 29.27
N LYS A 142 27.32 -8.14 29.32
CA LYS A 142 28.30 -8.49 30.35
C LYS A 142 27.65 -8.38 31.73
N SER A 143 27.32 -9.52 32.32
CA SER A 143 27.07 -9.64 33.75
C SER A 143 28.38 -9.29 34.47
N ARG A 144 28.36 -8.17 35.20
CA ARG A 144 29.37 -7.76 36.17
C ARG A 144 29.63 -8.91 37.15
N GLY A 145 30.76 -9.60 36.98
CA GLY A 145 31.32 -10.48 38.01
C GLY A 145 31.84 -9.65 39.17
N LYS A 146 31.40 -10.01 40.38
CA LYS A 146 31.91 -9.53 41.68
C LYS A 146 33.44 -9.71 41.77
N PRO A 147 34.16 -8.85 42.49
CA PRO A 147 35.56 -9.12 42.81
C PRO A 147 35.65 -10.21 43.88
N GLU A 148 36.30 -11.32 43.54
CA GLU A 148 36.72 -12.34 44.50
C GLU A 148 37.89 -11.81 45.34
N MET A 149 37.71 -11.83 46.67
CA MET A 149 38.81 -11.72 47.63
C MET A 149 39.74 -12.92 47.47
N LYS A 150 41.03 -12.68 47.26
CA LYS A 150 42.06 -13.69 47.57
C LYS A 150 42.87 -13.26 48.79
N LYS A 151 42.64 -13.99 49.88
CA LYS A 151 43.60 -14.22 50.96
C LYS A 151 44.73 -15.10 50.44
N THR A 152 45.96 -14.78 50.83
CA THR A 152 47.13 -15.62 51.23
C THR A 152 48.39 -14.78 50.96
N LYS A 153 49.38 -14.69 51.84
CA LYS A 153 49.88 -15.63 52.83
C LYS A 153 50.55 -14.87 53.97
#